data_AF-A0A5K1D5Q3-F1
#
_entry.id   AF-A0A5K1D5Q3-F1
#
_cell.length_a   1.000
_cell.length_b   1.000
_cell.length_c   1.000
_cell.angle_alpha   90.00
_cell.angle_beta   90.00
_cell.angle_gamma   90.00
#
_symmetry.space_group_name_H-M   'P 1'
#
loop_
_entity.id
_entity.type
_entity.pdbx_description
1 polymer ?
#
loop_
_entity_poly.entity_id
_entity_poly.type
_entity_poly.pdbx_seq_one_letter_code
_entity_poly.pdbx_strand_id
1 'polypeptide(L)' 'METVMEDEEMKWREVVLPSLIPVVGEPELEREKGDRRRGRDILIAVDHGPNSKHAFDWALVHLCRLADTIHLLHAVT' A
#
# COMPACT_ATOMS: atom_id res chain seq x y z
N MET A 1 -5.99 23.24 32.46
CA MET A 1 -5.89 22.38 31.25
C MET A 1 -7.30 21.94 30.96
N GLU A 2 -7.89 22.58 29.95
CA GLU A 2 -9.28 22.35 29.56
C GLU A 2 -9.28 21.21 28.54
N THR A 3 -10.03 20.15 28.84
CA THR A 3 -10.17 18.95 28.01
C THR A 3 -11.03 19.28 26.80
N VAL A 4 -10.45 19.21 25.60
CA VAL A 4 -11.22 19.26 24.35
C VAL A 4 -12.02 17.97 24.25
N MET A 5 -13.34 18.08 24.28
CA MET A 5 -14.27 16.97 24.13
C MET A 5 -14.22 16.47 22.68
N GLU A 6 -13.64 15.28 22.46
CA GLU A 6 -13.60 14.60 21.16
C GLU A 6 -14.96 13.95 20.86
N ASP A 7 -16.00 14.75 20.61
CA ASP A 7 -17.34 14.27 20.25
C ASP A 7 -17.72 14.61 18.80
N GLU A 8 -16.79 14.47 17.86
CA GLU A 8 -17.13 14.46 16.44
C GLU A 8 -16.54 13.22 15.77
N GLU A 9 -17.36 12.17 15.68
CA GLU A 9 -17.12 11.03 14.81
C GLU A 9 -16.92 11.52 13.37
N MET A 10 -15.66 11.65 12.95
CA MET A 10 -15.32 12.02 11.59
C MET A 10 -15.79 10.90 10.64
N LYS A 11 -16.96 11.08 10.04
CA LYS A 11 -17.55 10.15 9.07
C LYS A 11 -16.77 10.27 7.76
N TRP A 12 -15.73 9.46 7.60
CA TRP A 12 -14.81 9.42 6.44
C TRP A 12 -15.44 9.05 5.08
N ARG A 13 -16.75 9.19 4.90
CA ARG A 13 -17.44 8.85 3.66
C ARG A 13 -18.37 9.98 3.22
N GLU A 14 -17.77 10.92 2.49
CA GLU A 14 -18.22 11.44 1.19
C GLU A 14 -17.69 12.87 1.04
N VAL A 15 -16.45 12.98 0.55
CA VAL A 15 -15.91 14.26 0.09
C VAL A 15 -16.40 14.45 -1.34
N VAL A 16 -17.43 15.28 -1.53
CA VAL A 16 -17.84 15.74 -2.86
C VAL A 16 -16.93 16.92 -3.25
N LEU A 17 -15.89 16.63 -4.03
CA LEU A 17 -15.03 17.67 -4.57
C LEU A 17 -15.80 18.48 -5.63
N PRO A 18 -15.81 19.82 -5.56
CA PRO A 18 -16.31 20.66 -6.65
C PRO A 18 -15.59 20.31 -7.95
N SER A 19 -16.33 20.19 -9.05
CA SER A 19 -15.92 19.68 -10.36
C SER A 19 -14.87 20.54 -11.09
N LEU A 20 -13.69 20.69 -10.49
CA LEU A 20 -12.52 21.41 -11.04
C LEU A 20 -11.44 20.46 -11.56
N ILE A 21 -11.62 19.15 -11.42
CA ILE A 21 -10.79 18.17 -12.10
C ILE A 21 -11.43 17.96 -13.47
N PRO A 22 -10.76 18.27 -14.59
CA PRO A 22 -11.28 17.89 -15.90
C PRO A 22 -11.55 16.38 -15.86
N VAL A 23 -12.71 15.95 -16.37
CA VAL A 23 -12.99 14.54 -16.62
C VAL A 23 -12.09 14.13 -17.78
N VAL A 24 -10.81 13.93 -17.46
CA VAL A 24 -9.86 13.26 -18.33
C VAL A 24 -10.41 11.84 -18.42
N GLY A 25 -10.65 11.35 -19.64
CA GLY A 25 -11.02 9.95 -19.85
C GLY A 25 -10.02 9.05 -19.12
N GLU A 26 -10.43 7.81 -18.80
CA GLU A 26 -9.49 6.83 -18.22
C GLU A 26 -8.17 6.93 -18.98
N PRO A 27 -7.03 7.22 -18.31
CA PRO A 27 -5.80 7.38 -19.02
C PRO A 27 -5.61 6.11 -19.85
N GLU A 28 -5.38 6.28 -21.15
CA GLU A 28 -5.00 5.21 -22.07
C GLU A 28 -3.58 4.77 -21.68
N LEU A 29 -3.40 4.29 -20.45
CA LEU A 29 -2.26 3.51 -20.06
C LEU A 29 -2.35 2.30 -20.98
N GLU A 30 -1.49 2.26 -21.99
CA GLU A 30 -1.24 1.08 -22.77
C GLU A 30 -0.98 -0.05 -21.79
N ARG A 31 -2.03 -0.82 -21.47
CA ARG A 31 -1.91 -1.98 -20.60
C ARG A 31 -0.98 -2.90 -21.35
N GLU A 32 0.24 -3.06 -20.84
CA GLU A 32 1.25 -3.92 -21.46
C GLU A 32 0.57 -5.23 -21.89
N LYS A 33 0.51 -5.46 -23.20
CA LYS A 33 0.03 -6.72 -23.81
C LYS A 33 1.06 -7.84 -23.66
N GLY A 34 2.01 -7.71 -22.74
CA GLY A 34 2.92 -8.78 -22.37
C GLY A 34 2.17 -9.79 -21.52
N ASP A 35 2.42 -11.08 -21.74
CA ASP A 35 1.97 -12.14 -20.85
C ASP A 35 2.22 -11.72 -19.41
N ARG A 36 1.17 -11.36 -18.67
CA ARG A 36 1.27 -10.97 -17.28
C ARG A 36 1.88 -12.16 -16.57
N ARG A 37 3.20 -12.12 -16.32
CA ARG A 37 3.89 -13.14 -15.54
C ARG A 37 3.09 -13.27 -14.26
N ARG A 38 2.53 -14.45 -14.02
CA ARG A 38 1.72 -14.75 -12.84
C ARG A 38 2.46 -14.19 -11.62
N GLY A 39 1.75 -13.43 -10.80
CA GLY A 39 2.29 -12.85 -9.58
C GLY A 39 3.02 -13.89 -8.75
N ARG A 40 4.17 -13.54 -8.19
CA ARG A 40 4.87 -14.43 -7.26
C ARG A 40 4.31 -14.21 -5.86
N ASP A 41 4.23 -15.29 -5.09
CA ASP A 41 4.02 -15.21 -3.66
C ASP A 41 5.39 -15.08 -2.98
N ILE A 42 5.61 -13.99 -2.25
CA ILE A 42 6.86 -13.68 -1.55
C ILE A 42 6.57 -13.65 -0.06
N LEU A 43 7.33 -14.43 0.72
CA LEU A 43 7.24 -14.45 2.18
C LEU A 43 8.39 -13.61 2.77
N ILE A 44 8.08 -12.63 3.62
CA ILE A 44 9.07 -11.81 4.33
C ILE A 44 8.87 -11.98 5.83
N ALA A 45 9.84 -12.59 6.50
CA ALA A 45 9.86 -12.69 7.95
C ALA A 45 10.25 -11.33 8.55
N VAL A 46 9.46 -10.84 9.51
CA VAL A 46 9.66 -9.56 10.17
C VAL A 46 9.66 -9.73 11.69
N ASP A 47 10.53 -8.99 12.35
CA ASP A 47 10.56 -8.79 13.80
C ASP A 47 10.73 -7.30 14.14
N HIS A 48 10.80 -6.98 15.44
CA HIS A 48 11.02 -5.60 15.95
C HIS A 48 12.50 -5.17 15.90
N GLY A 49 13.39 -5.96 15.29
CA GLY A 49 14.81 -5.68 15.19
C GLY A 49 15.14 -4.70 14.07
N PRO A 50 16.23 -3.93 14.19
CA PRO A 50 16.66 -2.98 13.16
C PRO A 50 17.02 -3.65 11.82
N ASN A 51 17.48 -4.92 11.88
CA ASN A 51 17.82 -5.70 10.69
C ASN A 51 16.58 -6.08 9.88
N SER A 52 15.46 -6.36 10.55
CA SER A 52 14.18 -6.68 9.91
C SER A 52 13.68 -5.51 9.07
N LYS A 53 13.80 -4.27 9.58
CA LYS A 53 13.49 -3.06 8.80
C LYS A 53 14.33 -2.97 7.53
N HIS A 54 15.65 -3.15 7.64
CA HIS A 54 16.53 -3.07 6.49
C HIS A 54 16.21 -4.14 5.43
N ALA A 55 15.98 -5.38 5.86
CA ALA A 55 15.61 -6.49 4.98
C ALA A 55 14.27 -6.24 4.27
N PHE A 56 13.28 -5.70 4.99
CA PHE A 56 11.99 -5.33 4.43
C PHE A 56 12.13 -4.22 3.37
N ASP A 57 12.83 -3.13 3.68
CA ASP A 57 13.07 -2.04 2.73
C ASP A 57 13.80 -2.53 1.48
N TRP A 58 14.83 -3.36 1.67
CA TRP A 58 15.59 -3.94 0.56
C TRP A 58 14.71 -4.81 -0.34
N ALA A 59 13.87 -5.66 0.25
CA ALA A 59 12.97 -6.55 -0.49
C ALA A 59 11.95 -5.75 -1.32
N LEU A 60 11.38 -4.68 -0.78
CA LEU A 60 10.45 -3.83 -1.52
C LEU A 60 11.12 -3.15 -2.72
N VAL A 61 12.32 -2.60 -2.54
CA VAL A 61 13.00 -1.81 -3.57
C VAL A 61 13.65 -2.68 -4.64
N HIS A 62 14.21 -3.83 -4.26
CA HIS A 62 15.10 -4.59 -5.15
C HIS A 62 14.55 -5.97 -5.57
N LEU A 63 13.61 -6.54 -4.82
CA LEU A 63 13.09 -7.88 -5.09
C LEU A 63 11.67 -7.87 -5.65
N CYS A 64 10.80 -7.03 -5.09
CA CYS A 64 9.40 -6.96 -5.45
C CYS A 64 9.22 -6.27 -6.82
N ARG A 65 8.27 -6.78 -7.60
CA ARG A 65 7.83 -6.15 -8.85
C ARG A 65 6.31 -6.11 -8.90
N LEU A 66 5.79 -5.41 -9.92
CA LEU A 66 4.35 -5.33 -10.16
C LEU A 66 3.73 -6.74 -10.23
N ALA A 67 2.57 -6.88 -9.58
CA ALA A 67 1.79 -8.11 -9.43
C ALA A 67 2.37 -9.18 -8.48
N ASP A 68 3.48 -8.96 -7.77
CA ASP A 68 3.83 -9.83 -6.65
C ASP A 68 2.84 -9.67 -5.48
N THR A 69 2.59 -10.77 -4.77
CA THR A 69 1.83 -10.78 -3.51
C THR A 69 2.82 -11.00 -2.37
N ILE A 70 2.84 -10.07 -1.42
CA ILE A 70 3.77 -10.09 -0.28
C ILE A 70 3.04 -10.57 0.96
N HIS A 71 3.55 -11.62 1.58
CA HIS A 71 3.08 -12.19 2.83
C HIS A 71 4.08 -11.86 3.93
N LEU A 72 3.66 -11.08 4.93
CA LEU A 72 4.49 -10.74 6.08
C LEU A 72 4.27 -11.76 7.20
N LEU A 73 5.36 -12.33 7.70
CA LEU A 73 5.31 -13.32 8.78
C LEU A 73 6.05 -12.80 10.01
N HIS A 74 5.33 -12.68 11.13
CA HIS A 74 5.91 -12.36 12.43
C HIS A 74 5.78 -13.56 13.36
N ALA A 75 6.91 -14.17 13.71
CA ALA A 75 6.94 -15.27 14.67
C ALA A 75 6.94 -14.69 16.10
N VAL A 76 5.85 -14.94 16.84
CA VAL A 76 5.71 -14.57 18.25
C VAL A 76 6.06 -15.79 19.09
N THR A 77 6.98 -15.62 20.05
CA THR A 77 7.40 -16.65 21.01
C THR A 77 7.11 -16.19 22.43
#